data_AF-A0A7Y1ZT22-F1
#
_entry.id   AF-A0A7Y1ZT22-F1
#
_cell.length_a   1.000
_cell.length_b   1.000
_cell.length_c   1.000
_cell.angle_alpha   90.00
_cell.angle_beta   90.00
_cell.angle_gamma   90.00
#
_symmetry.space_group_name_H-M   'P 1'
#
loop_
_entity.id
_entity.type
_entity.pdbx_description
1 polymer ?
#
loop_
_entity_poly.entity_id
_entity_poly.type
_entity_poly.pdbx_seq_one_letter_code
_entity_poly.pdbx_strand_id
1 'polypeptide(L)'
;MRRRFLVSSVRRLLPDHERLVDVVFMWRHRPAMIAVASAGVVVAYVSASLAGIGSVGSHVGLGLAVGLVFSVLWTDYRVLALTDAPRRVLFRAGRVRQVAVEALGDVPPAAEIVAVGSNLFLTEWIVDGERYTVPKRSQAAMARLAAA
;
A
#
# COMPACT_ATOMS: atom_id res chain seq x y z
N MET A 1 5.68 14.07 -10.47
CA MET A 1 6.01 14.53 -9.09
C MET A 1 6.11 13.44 -8.02
N ARG A 2 5.33 12.35 -8.03
CA ARG A 2 5.28 11.37 -6.90
C ARG A 2 6.52 10.47 -6.70
N ARG A 3 7.19 10.03 -7.78
CA ARG A 3 8.34 9.09 -7.68
C ARG A 3 9.58 9.69 -7.01
N ARG A 4 9.84 11.00 -7.18
CA ARG A 4 11.00 11.67 -6.54
C ARG A 4 10.93 11.65 -5.02
N PHE A 5 9.75 11.91 -4.44
CA PHE A 5 9.57 11.85 -2.98
C PHE A 5 9.74 10.44 -2.43
N LEU A 6 9.18 9.43 -3.12
CA LEU A 6 9.37 8.04 -2.74
C LEU A 6 10.85 7.65 -2.75
N VAL A 7 11.56 7.92 -3.86
CA VAL A 7 13.00 7.66 -4.00
C VAL A 7 13.80 8.38 -2.91
N SER A 8 13.52 9.67 -2.67
CA SER A 8 14.20 10.46 -1.63
C SER A 8 13.96 9.89 -0.23
N SER A 9 12.74 9.44 0.06
CA SER A 9 12.41 8.86 1.37
C SER A 9 13.11 7.52 1.61
N VAL A 10 13.20 6.66 0.59
CA VAL A 10 13.91 5.39 0.69
C VAL A 10 15.41 5.61 0.84
N ARG A 11 16.00 6.51 0.04
CA ARG A 11 17.44 6.85 0.16
C ARG A 11 17.83 7.34 1.54
N ARG A 12 16.95 8.08 2.22
CA ARG A 12 17.19 8.56 3.59
C ARG A 12 17.19 7.43 4.63
N LEU A 13 16.54 6.31 4.34
CA LEU A 13 16.40 5.17 5.24
C LEU A 13 17.36 4.01 4.90
N LEU A 14 18.02 4.07 3.76
CA LEU A 14 19.08 3.14 3.38
C LEU A 14 20.42 3.55 4.03
N PRO A 15 21.33 2.60 4.27
CA PRO A 15 22.70 2.92 4.64
C PRO A 15 23.40 3.76 3.56
N ASP A 16 24.29 4.69 3.96
CA ASP A 16 24.93 5.66 3.06
C ASP A 16 25.77 5.03 1.92
N HIS A 17 26.19 3.77 2.09
CA HIS A 17 26.98 3.03 1.11
C HIS A 17 26.13 2.29 0.06
N GLU A 18 24.82 2.16 0.26
CA GLU A 18 23.94 1.44 -0.65
C GLU A 18 23.26 2.38 -1.64
N ARG A 19 23.25 1.99 -2.92
CA ARG A 19 22.58 2.77 -3.97
C ARG A 19 21.25 2.14 -4.34
N LEU A 20 20.20 2.97 -4.32
CA LEU A 20 18.88 2.57 -4.78
C LEU A 20 18.84 2.40 -6.31
N VAL A 21 18.56 1.18 -6.77
CA VAL A 21 18.39 0.81 -8.19
C VAL A 21 16.94 0.97 -8.63
N ASP A 22 15.99 0.36 -7.92
CA ASP A 22 14.57 0.51 -8.21
C ASP A 22 13.71 0.50 -6.94
N VAL A 23 12.48 1.00 -7.07
CA VAL A 23 11.55 1.13 -5.94
C VAL A 23 10.11 0.99 -6.40
N VAL A 24 9.34 0.19 -5.66
CA VAL A 24 7.92 -0.04 -5.93
C VAL A 24 7.10 0.20 -4.66
N PHE A 25 6.07 1.04 -4.78
CA PHE A 25 5.04 1.19 -3.76
C PHE A 25 3.96 0.13 -3.95
N MET A 26 3.59 -0.54 -2.86
CA MET A 26 2.63 -1.63 -2.85
C MET A 26 1.73 -1.53 -1.63
N TRP A 27 0.60 -2.22 -1.64
CA TRP A 27 -0.28 -2.29 -0.48
C TRP A 27 -0.93 -3.65 -0.34
N ARG A 28 -1.33 -3.96 0.88
CA ARG A 28 -2.04 -5.18 1.22
C ARG A 28 -3.30 -4.82 1.98
N HIS A 29 -4.41 -5.40 1.59
CA HIS A 29 -5.65 -5.32 2.34
C HIS A 29 -5.66 -6.41 3.42
N ARG A 30 -5.91 -6.02 4.67
CA ARG A 30 -6.12 -7.00 5.74
C ARG A 30 -7.45 -7.74 5.50
N PRO A 31 -7.57 -9.03 5.87
CA PRO A 31 -8.78 -9.82 5.62
C PRO A 31 -10.07 -9.16 6.14
N ALA A 32 -10.00 -8.49 7.30
CA ALA A 32 -11.13 -7.83 7.92
C ALA A 32 -11.49 -6.45 7.34
N MET A 33 -10.73 -5.93 6.36
CA MET A 33 -10.92 -4.56 5.85
C MET A 33 -12.34 -4.30 5.38
N ILE A 34 -12.92 -5.21 4.58
CA ILE A 34 -14.28 -5.04 4.02
C ILE A 34 -15.31 -4.99 5.14
N ALA A 35 -15.19 -5.89 6.13
CA ALA A 35 -16.11 -5.95 7.26
C ALA A 35 -16.05 -4.67 8.11
N VAL A 36 -14.85 -4.22 8.46
CA VAL A 36 -14.64 -3.01 9.27
C VAL A 36 -15.08 -1.75 8.53
N ALA A 37 -14.74 -1.63 7.24
CA ALA A 37 -15.17 -0.50 6.42
C ALA A 37 -16.70 -0.44 6.29
N SER A 38 -17.34 -1.59 6.02
CA SER A 38 -18.80 -1.68 5.91
C SER A 38 -19.50 -1.34 7.23
N ALA A 39 -18.98 -1.84 8.35
CA ALA A 39 -19.50 -1.50 9.68
C ALA A 39 -19.39 0.02 9.95
N GLY A 40 -18.26 0.64 9.59
CA GLY A 40 -18.09 2.09 9.69
C GLY A 40 -19.12 2.88 8.88
N VAL A 41 -19.43 2.45 7.65
CA VAL A 41 -20.47 3.06 6.81
C VAL A 41 -21.82 3.03 7.52
N VAL A 42 -22.22 1.84 8.00
CA VAL A 42 -23.53 1.64 8.64
C VAL A 42 -23.64 2.46 9.92
N VAL A 43 -22.64 2.41 10.79
CA VAL A 43 -22.64 3.15 12.06
C VAL A 43 -22.75 4.65 11.82
N ALA A 44 -22.01 5.19 10.86
CA ALA A 44 -22.04 6.62 10.54
C ALA A 44 -23.40 7.04 9.94
N TYR A 45 -23.95 6.24 9.03
CA TYR A 45 -25.27 6.50 8.45
C TYR A 45 -26.37 6.52 9.52
N VAL A 46 -26.41 5.48 10.37
CA VAL A 46 -27.43 5.35 11.43
C VAL A 46 -27.28 6.48 12.44
N SER A 47 -26.06 6.82 12.85
CA SER A 47 -25.82 7.90 13.81
C SER A 47 -26.30 9.25 13.29
N ALA A 48 -26.02 9.58 12.02
CA ALA A 48 -26.50 10.82 11.42
C ALA A 48 -28.02 10.85 11.25
N SER A 49 -28.62 9.70 10.93
CA SER A 49 -30.08 9.54 10.85
C SER A 49 -30.75 9.78 12.20
N LEU A 50 -30.24 9.15 13.26
CA LEU A 50 -30.78 9.28 14.63
C LEU A 50 -30.58 10.68 15.21
N ALA A 51 -29.48 11.35 14.86
CA ALA A 51 -29.20 12.72 15.28
C ALA A 51 -29.99 13.77 14.47
N GLY A 52 -30.74 13.38 13.43
CA GLY A 52 -31.48 14.31 12.58
C GLY A 52 -30.59 15.26 11.78
N ILE A 53 -29.33 14.89 11.50
CA ILE A 53 -28.35 15.78 10.87
C ILE A 53 -28.44 15.67 9.34
N GLY A 54 -28.95 16.70 8.68
CA GLY A 54 -28.93 16.80 7.21
C GLY A 54 -29.91 15.86 6.50
N SER A 55 -29.77 15.73 5.18
CA SER A 55 -30.64 14.90 4.35
C SER A 55 -30.13 13.47 4.24
N VAL A 56 -30.96 12.56 3.70
CA VAL A 56 -30.56 11.17 3.40
C VAL A 56 -29.28 11.12 2.54
N GLY A 57 -29.16 12.03 1.57
CA GLY A 57 -27.95 12.13 0.75
C GLY A 57 -26.71 12.48 1.57
N SER A 58 -26.85 13.38 2.56
CA SER A 58 -25.77 13.71 3.49
C SER A 58 -25.38 12.51 4.37
N HIS A 59 -26.35 11.70 4.81
CA HIS A 59 -26.08 10.49 5.59
C HIS A 59 -25.29 9.46 4.78
N VAL A 60 -25.69 9.21 3.54
CA VAL A 60 -24.97 8.30 2.63
C VAL A 60 -23.56 8.80 2.38
N GLY A 61 -23.40 10.09 2.09
CA GLY A 61 -22.09 10.71 1.88
C GLY A 61 -21.17 10.56 3.09
N LEU A 62 -21.69 10.78 4.30
CA LEU A 62 -20.94 10.59 5.54
C LEU A 62 -20.54 9.12 5.74
N GLY A 63 -21.48 8.20 5.53
CA GLY A 63 -21.22 6.76 5.61
C GLY A 63 -20.06 6.35 4.70
N LEU A 64 -20.11 6.74 3.43
CA LEU A 64 -19.04 6.45 2.47
C LEU A 64 -17.70 7.07 2.89
N ALA A 65 -17.70 8.32 3.38
CA ALA A 65 -16.48 8.96 3.85
C ALA A 65 -15.83 8.19 5.01
N VAL A 66 -16.63 7.74 5.99
CA VAL A 66 -16.16 6.93 7.12
C VAL A 66 -15.65 5.56 6.65
N GLY A 67 -16.36 4.90 5.75
CA GLY A 67 -15.92 3.63 5.14
C GLY A 67 -14.58 3.74 4.42
N LEU A 68 -14.35 4.84 3.70
CA LEU A 68 -13.08 5.12 3.04
C LEU A 68 -11.95 5.31 4.07
N VAL A 69 -12.20 6.04 5.15
CA VAL A 69 -11.22 6.21 6.24
C VAL A 69 -10.85 4.85 6.84
N PHE A 70 -11.82 4.01 7.17
CA PHE A 70 -11.55 2.66 7.69
C PHE A 70 -10.76 1.80 6.69
N SER A 71 -11.09 1.87 5.40
CA SER A 71 -10.38 1.15 4.35
C SER A 71 -8.90 1.53 4.30
N VAL A 72 -8.59 2.82 4.40
CA VAL A 72 -7.20 3.32 4.45
C VAL A 72 -6.49 2.89 5.73
N LEU A 73 -7.17 2.90 6.88
CA LEU A 73 -6.58 2.49 8.16
C LEU A 73 -6.26 0.99 8.21
N TRP A 74 -7.10 0.16 7.57
CA TRP A 74 -6.94 -1.29 7.48
C TRP A 74 -6.11 -1.78 6.28
N THR A 75 -5.53 -0.86 5.52
CA THR A 75 -4.60 -1.17 4.43
C THR A 75 -3.16 -0.97 4.90
N ASP A 76 -2.34 -2.00 4.72
CA ASP A 76 -0.92 -1.96 5.00
C ASP A 76 -0.18 -1.50 3.74
N TYR A 77 0.44 -0.32 3.79
CA TYR A 77 1.23 0.21 2.68
C TYR A 77 2.71 -0.12 2.88
N ARG A 78 3.35 -0.65 1.85
CA ARG A 78 4.76 -1.03 1.85
C ARG A 78 5.50 -0.45 0.66
N VAL A 79 6.81 -0.39 0.77
CA VAL A 79 7.71 -0.06 -0.33
C VAL A 79 8.77 -1.14 -0.40
N LEU A 80 8.97 -1.71 -1.59
CA LEU A 80 10.07 -2.63 -1.86
C LEU A 80 11.13 -1.89 -2.67
N ALA A 81 12.36 -1.95 -2.18
CA ALA A 81 13.52 -1.35 -2.82
C ALA A 81 14.51 -2.42 -3.26
N LEU A 82 15.12 -2.21 -4.43
CA LEU A 82 16.28 -2.95 -4.88
C LEU A 82 17.51 -2.05 -4.73
N THR A 83 18.58 -2.57 -4.15
CA THR A 83 19.87 -1.88 -4.10
C THR A 83 20.87 -2.48 -5.08
N ASP A 84 22.04 -1.86 -5.18
CA ASP A 84 23.15 -2.28 -6.05
C ASP A 84 23.86 -3.55 -5.58
N ALA A 85 23.68 -3.95 -4.31
CA ALA A 85 24.19 -5.20 -3.75
C ALA A 85 23.21 -6.38 -3.89
N PRO A 86 22.51 -6.49 -5.04
CA PRO A 86 21.21 -7.16 -5.24
C PRO A 86 20.31 -7.35 -4.01
N ARG A 87 20.34 -6.41 -3.06
CA ARG A 87 19.63 -6.55 -1.79
C ARG A 87 18.24 -5.96 -1.93
N ARG A 88 17.24 -6.71 -1.47
CA ARG A 88 15.84 -6.33 -1.47
C ARG A 88 15.44 -5.91 -0.06
N VAL A 89 15.00 -4.67 0.11
CA VAL A 89 14.66 -4.12 1.42
C VAL A 89 13.20 -3.70 1.43
N LEU A 90 12.47 -4.16 2.45
CA LEU A 90 11.06 -3.80 2.64
C LEU A 90 10.95 -2.64 3.63
N PHE A 91 10.12 -1.66 3.29
CA PHE A 91 9.82 -0.52 4.14
C PHE A 91 8.33 -0.41 4.43
N ARG A 92 7.99 0.09 5.60
CA ARG A 92 6.64 0.60 5.90
C ARG A 92 6.46 1.92 5.16
N ALA A 93 5.32 2.06 4.47
CA ALA A 93 4.99 3.30 3.78
C ALA A 93 3.96 4.13 4.57
N GLY A 94 3.95 5.43 4.32
CA GLY A 94 2.93 6.33 4.83
C GLY A 94 1.55 6.03 4.21
N ARG A 95 0.48 6.21 5.00
CA ARG A 95 -0.90 6.03 4.54
C ARG A 95 -1.38 7.18 3.65
N VAL A 96 -0.95 8.41 3.97
CA VAL A 96 -1.39 9.64 3.29
C VAL A 96 -0.44 10.02 2.16
N ARG A 97 0.86 9.84 2.36
CA ARG A 97 1.91 10.15 1.38
C ARG A 97 2.62 8.87 0.97
N GLN A 98 2.85 8.71 -0.34
CA GLN A 98 3.62 7.60 -0.90
C GLN A 98 5.12 7.78 -0.63
N VAL A 99 5.50 7.58 0.63
CA VAL A 99 6.88 7.71 1.13
C VAL A 99 7.18 6.54 2.07
N ALA A 100 8.43 6.08 2.07
CA ALA A 100 8.91 5.15 3.08
C ALA A 100 9.10 5.88 4.41
N VAL A 101 8.76 5.22 5.51
CA VAL A 101 8.78 5.79 6.86
C VAL A 101 9.71 5.01 7.78
N GLU A 102 9.85 3.70 7.57
CA GLU A 102 10.62 2.80 8.43
C GLU A 102 11.08 1.58 7.65
N ALA A 103 12.33 1.16 7.83
CA ALA A 103 12.86 -0.09 7.28
C ALA A 103 12.37 -1.27 8.12
N LEU A 104 11.79 -2.27 7.49
CA LEU A 104 11.27 -3.48 8.15
C LEU A 104 12.27 -4.64 8.12
N GLY A 105 13.33 -4.50 7.32
CA GLY A 105 14.34 -5.53 7.12
C GLY A 105 14.43 -5.98 5.67
N ASP A 106 15.27 -6.99 5.49
CA ASP A 106 15.58 -7.54 4.18
C ASP A 106 14.56 -8.60 3.77
N VAL A 107 14.22 -8.60 2.49
CA VAL A 107 13.53 -9.70 1.85
C VAL A 107 14.60 -10.73 1.46
N PRO A 108 14.54 -11.97 1.98
CA PRO A 108 15.54 -12.98 1.70
C PRO A 108 15.77 -13.14 0.18
N PRO A 109 17.00 -13.39 -0.31
CA PRO A 109 17.24 -13.58 -1.75
C PRO A 109 16.43 -14.74 -2.34
N ALA A 110 16.20 -15.79 -1.55
CA ALA A 110 15.38 -16.94 -1.92
C ALA A 110 13.87 -16.68 -1.84
N ALA A 111 13.42 -15.53 -1.31
CA ALA A 111 12.02 -15.20 -1.21
C ALA A 111 11.40 -15.07 -2.61
N GLU A 112 10.26 -15.72 -2.78
CA GLU A 112 9.52 -15.71 -4.03
C GLU A 112 8.90 -14.33 -4.27
N ILE A 113 9.08 -13.84 -5.50
CA ILE A 113 8.43 -12.64 -6.01
C ILE A 113 7.75 -12.99 -7.33
N VAL A 114 6.44 -13.25 -7.30
CA VAL A 114 5.70 -13.72 -8.48
C VAL A 114 4.40 -12.97 -8.67
N ALA A 115 4.04 -12.73 -9.93
CA ALA A 115 2.76 -12.16 -10.31
C ALA A 115 1.67 -13.24 -10.24
N VAL A 116 0.58 -12.97 -9.52
CA VAL A 116 -0.53 -13.92 -9.32
C VAL A 116 -1.85 -13.46 -9.93
N GLY A 117 -1.91 -12.22 -10.41
CA GLY A 117 -3.11 -11.70 -11.04
C GLY A 117 -2.91 -10.30 -11.59
N SER A 118 -3.81 -9.87 -12.46
CA SER A 118 -3.80 -8.52 -13.00
C SER A 118 -5.17 -8.11 -13.51
N ASN A 119 -5.43 -6.80 -13.45
CA ASN A 119 -6.49 -6.14 -14.19
C ASN A 119 -5.91 -4.93 -14.96
N LEU A 120 -6.77 -4.06 -15.48
CA LEU A 120 -6.38 -2.87 -16.25
C LEU A 120 -5.53 -1.87 -15.44
N PHE A 121 -5.74 -1.77 -14.13
CA PHE A 121 -5.13 -0.73 -13.28
C PHE A 121 -4.13 -1.25 -12.28
N LEU A 122 -4.23 -2.53 -11.92
CA LEU A 122 -3.53 -3.16 -10.80
C LEU A 122 -2.97 -4.51 -11.21
N THR A 123 -1.87 -4.89 -10.56
CA THR A 123 -1.26 -6.22 -10.61
C THR A 123 -1.10 -6.73 -9.19
N GLU A 124 -1.38 -8.01 -9.00
CA GLU A 124 -1.27 -8.73 -7.74
C GLU A 124 0.02 -9.54 -7.74
N TRP A 125 0.78 -9.43 -6.65
CA TRP A 125 2.08 -10.06 -6.49
C TRP A 125 2.15 -10.77 -5.13
N ILE A 126 2.80 -11.92 -5.10
CA ILE A 126 3.28 -12.51 -3.84
C ILE A 126 4.72 -12.02 -3.65
N VAL A 127 5.03 -11.51 -2.45
CA VAL A 127 6.38 -11.13 -2.01
C VAL A 127 6.58 -11.76 -0.65
N ASP A 128 7.47 -12.75 -0.56
CA ASP A 128 7.78 -13.46 0.69
C ASP A 128 6.52 -14.05 1.36
N GLY A 129 5.73 -14.80 0.57
CA GLY A 129 4.48 -15.42 1.02
C GLY A 129 3.30 -14.46 1.22
N GLU A 130 3.52 -13.15 1.13
CA GLU A 130 2.50 -12.14 1.36
C GLU A 130 1.97 -11.53 0.07
N ARG A 131 0.64 -11.39 -0.02
CA ARG A 131 -0.02 -10.85 -1.22
C ARG A 131 -0.11 -9.33 -1.17
N TYR A 132 0.41 -8.69 -2.21
CA TYR A 132 0.41 -7.26 -2.40
C TYR A 132 -0.21 -6.86 -3.74
N THR A 133 -0.93 -5.75 -3.71
CA THR A 133 -1.41 -5.05 -4.88
C THR A 133 -0.42 -3.94 -5.27
N VAL A 134 -0.15 -3.85 -6.57
CA VAL A 134 0.78 -2.88 -7.17
C VAL A 134 0.09 -2.17 -8.33
N PRO A 135 0.32 -0.86 -8.56
CA PRO A 135 -0.21 -0.18 -9.74
C PRO A 135 0.35 -0.79 -11.03
N LYS A 136 -0.48 -0.97 -12.06
CA LYS A 136 -0.08 -1.56 -13.36
C LYS A 136 1.14 -0.88 -13.99
N ARG A 137 1.24 0.45 -13.87
CA ARG A 137 2.40 1.25 -14.32
C ARG A 137 3.74 0.87 -13.67
N SER A 138 3.70 0.20 -12.51
CA SER A 138 4.86 -0.25 -11.74
C SER A 138 5.19 -1.72 -11.99
N GLN A 139 4.43 -2.42 -12.84
CA GLN A 139 4.65 -3.84 -13.14
C GLN A 139 6.07 -4.11 -13.68
N ALA A 140 6.58 -3.27 -14.58
CA ALA A 140 7.92 -3.45 -15.14
C ALA A 140 9.03 -3.31 -14.06
N ALA A 141 8.84 -2.43 -13.09
CA ALA A 141 9.76 -2.30 -11.96
C ALA A 141 9.69 -3.52 -11.03
N MET A 142 8.48 -4.04 -10.80
CA MET A 142 8.27 -5.25 -10.00
C MET A 142 8.88 -6.50 -10.67
N ALA A 143 8.77 -6.63 -11.99
CA ALA A 143 9.40 -7.71 -12.74
C ALA A 143 10.94 -7.65 -12.66
N ARG A 144 11.54 -6.45 -12.66
CA ARG A 144 12.99 -6.30 -12.41
C ARG A 144 13.38 -6.71 -11.00
N LEU A 145 12.57 -6.35 -10.00
CA LEU A 145 12.74 -6.77 -8.61
C LEU A 145 12.65 -8.30 -8.43
N ALA A 146 11.80 -8.96 -9.23
CA ALA A 146 11.63 -10.41 -9.21
C ALA A 146 12.80 -11.16 -9.88
N ALA A 147 13.45 -10.53 -10.87
CA ALA A 147 14.55 -11.11 -11.63
C ALA A 147 15.94 -10.83 -11.03
N ALA A 148 16.02 -10.01 -9.98
CA ALA A 148 17.23 -9.68 -9.24
C ALA A 148 17.41 -10.63 -8.05
#